data_AF-A0A2M9J3U3-F1
#
_entry.id   AF-A0A2M9J3U3-F1
#
_cell.length_a   1.000
_cell.length_b   1.000
_cell.length_c   1.000
_cell.angle_alpha   90.00
_cell.angle_beta   90.00
_cell.angle_gamma   90.00
#
_symmetry.space_group_name_H-M   'P 1'
#
loop_
_entity.id
_entity.type
_entity.pdbx_description
1 polymer ?
#
loop_
_entity_poly.entity_id
_entity_poly.type
_entity_poly.pdbx_seq_one_letter_code
_entity_poly.pdbx_strand_id
1 'polypeptide(L)'
;MAGPADFARIPRLNTDPAITAIEEAWLAWEDSQVDPLQLPSSGAEFRTWFLDVADRHTQPEFCDYLASEATLEQMALFFMGEELVDSKFDDLMAMVQIGTQGHTKLTIAENYWDEMGEGDIDQVHTRMFEHSAVYMRARLADAGIGQEALFCPEAFENACLLLMYGIHRHLNPRALGAMGVLEQSASPRFQAMVDGCNRLDVPADVIDYQRIHVHVDADHGAEWFEGVFVPLVDESPELLREISLGVATRVRVANAYYRRIWEAMLRLPH
;
A
#
# COMPACT_ATOMS: atom_id res chain seq x y z
N MET A 1 4.55 -9.18 -8.70
CA MET A 1 4.05 -10.33 -9.48
C MET A 1 5.13 -10.82 -10.44
N ALA A 2 5.07 -12.09 -10.85
CA ALA A 2 6.05 -12.64 -11.80
C ALA A 2 5.73 -12.17 -13.22
N GLY A 3 6.76 -11.86 -14.01
CA GLY A 3 6.59 -11.38 -15.38
C GLY A 3 6.11 -12.49 -16.33
N PRO A 4 5.68 -12.15 -17.55
CA PRO A 4 5.16 -13.12 -18.53
C PRO A 4 6.19 -14.20 -18.93
N ALA A 5 7.49 -13.92 -18.79
CA ALA A 5 8.56 -14.89 -19.04
C ALA A 5 8.58 -16.04 -18.01
N ASP A 6 8.03 -15.83 -16.82
CA ASP A 6 8.03 -16.81 -15.72
C ASP A 6 6.78 -17.70 -15.71
N PHE A 7 5.96 -17.68 -16.77
CA PHE A 7 4.64 -18.35 -16.83
C PHE A 7 4.66 -19.83 -16.39
N ALA A 8 5.76 -20.55 -16.62
CA ALA A 8 5.89 -21.96 -16.25
C ALA A 8 6.10 -22.19 -14.73
N ARG A 9 6.52 -21.15 -13.99
CA ARG A 9 6.74 -21.17 -12.54
C ARG A 9 5.57 -20.59 -11.76
N ILE A 10 4.68 -19.85 -12.42
CA ILE A 10 3.50 -19.25 -11.80
C ILE A 10 2.48 -20.37 -11.50
N PRO A 11 2.09 -20.57 -10.24
CA PRO A 11 1.03 -21.51 -9.90
C PRO A 11 -0.23 -21.14 -10.67
N ARG A 12 -0.95 -22.15 -11.15
CA ARG A 12 -2.28 -21.91 -11.73
C ARG A 12 -3.22 -21.48 -10.61
N LEU A 13 -3.42 -20.17 -10.51
CA LEU A 13 -4.34 -19.54 -9.58
C LEU A 13 -5.70 -20.26 -9.63
N ASN A 14 -6.29 -20.53 -8.46
CA ASN A 14 -7.59 -21.20 -8.30
C ASN A 14 -7.67 -22.65 -8.79
N THR A 15 -6.54 -23.35 -8.95
CA THR A 15 -6.56 -24.78 -9.32
C THR A 15 -5.86 -25.71 -8.35
N ASP A 16 -5.11 -25.17 -7.38
CA ASP A 16 -4.49 -25.95 -6.31
C ASP A 16 -5.39 -25.89 -5.06
N PRO A 17 -6.06 -27.01 -4.68
CA PRO A 17 -6.95 -27.03 -3.52
C PRO A 17 -6.25 -26.70 -2.20
N ALA A 18 -4.94 -26.97 -2.10
CA ALA A 18 -4.19 -26.66 -0.88
C ALA A 18 -3.97 -25.15 -0.74
N ILE A 19 -3.67 -24.46 -1.85
CA ILE A 19 -3.58 -22.99 -1.86
C ILE A 19 -4.94 -22.40 -1.50
N THR A 20 -6.02 -22.83 -2.18
CA THR A 20 -7.37 -22.31 -1.90
C THR A 20 -7.77 -22.48 -0.44
N ALA A 21 -7.51 -23.64 0.18
CA ALA A 21 -7.82 -23.85 1.59
C ALA A 21 -7.06 -22.91 2.54
N ILE A 22 -5.80 -22.57 2.22
CA ILE A 22 -5.01 -21.61 2.98
C ILE A 22 -5.56 -20.19 2.80
N GLU A 23 -5.88 -19.80 1.57
CA GLU A 23 -6.44 -18.48 1.26
C GLU A 23 -7.81 -18.27 1.94
N GLU A 24 -8.71 -19.27 1.88
CA GLU A 24 -10.01 -19.24 2.56
C GLU A 24 -9.87 -19.15 4.08
N ALA A 25 -8.95 -19.93 4.67
CA ALA A 25 -8.69 -19.87 6.10
C ALA A 25 -8.12 -18.51 6.52
N TRP A 26 -7.24 -17.93 5.71
CA TRP A 26 -6.70 -16.60 5.96
C TRP A 26 -7.78 -15.53 5.85
N LEU A 27 -8.59 -15.51 4.79
CA LEU A 27 -9.70 -14.56 4.63
C LEU A 27 -10.73 -14.65 5.76
N ALA A 28 -11.06 -15.87 6.22
CA ALA A 28 -11.95 -16.05 7.37
C ALA A 28 -11.33 -15.50 8.66
N TRP A 29 -10.01 -15.67 8.84
CA TRP A 29 -9.30 -15.07 9.96
C TRP A 29 -9.29 -13.55 9.88
N GLU A 30 -8.99 -12.98 8.71
CA GLU A 30 -9.04 -11.53 8.44
C GLU A 30 -10.40 -10.93 8.82
N ASP A 31 -11.49 -11.54 8.35
CA ASP A 31 -12.85 -11.09 8.64
C ASP A 31 -13.17 -11.14 10.13
N SER A 32 -12.61 -12.11 10.87
CA SER A 32 -12.79 -12.21 12.32
C SER A 32 -12.05 -11.12 13.11
N GLN A 33 -11.10 -10.41 12.49
CA GLN A 33 -10.37 -9.31 13.13
C GLN A 33 -11.10 -7.96 13.03
N VAL A 34 -12.18 -7.87 12.25
CA VAL A 34 -12.95 -6.64 12.05
C VAL A 34 -14.26 -6.73 12.80
N ASP A 35 -14.55 -5.76 13.67
CA ASP A 35 -15.87 -5.66 14.33
C ASP A 35 -16.89 -5.12 13.32
N PRO A 36 -17.86 -5.93 12.87
CA PRO A 36 -18.85 -5.51 11.87
C PRO A 36 -19.76 -4.40 12.39
N LEU A 37 -19.86 -4.18 13.71
CA LEU A 37 -20.66 -3.10 14.30
C LEU A 37 -20.00 -1.73 14.18
N GLN A 38 -18.70 -1.69 13.86
CA GLN A 38 -17.94 -0.45 13.63
C GLN A 38 -17.94 -0.02 12.16
N LEU A 39 -18.54 -0.82 11.26
CA LEU A 39 -18.62 -0.49 9.84
C LEU A 39 -19.82 0.44 9.57
N PRO A 40 -19.70 1.37 8.62
CA PRO A 40 -20.78 2.28 8.26
C PRO A 40 -21.94 1.50 7.62
N SER A 41 -23.17 1.98 7.86
CA SER A 41 -24.40 1.35 7.35
C SER A 41 -25.01 2.07 6.15
N SER A 42 -24.46 3.23 5.77
CA SER A 42 -24.87 4.02 4.60
C SER A 42 -23.69 4.77 3.99
N GLY A 43 -23.78 5.18 2.72
CA GLY A 43 -22.76 6.03 2.07
C GLY A 43 -22.54 7.37 2.79
N ALA A 44 -23.59 7.93 3.41
CA ALA A 44 -23.48 9.14 4.22
C ALA A 44 -22.61 8.94 5.47
N GLU A 45 -22.73 7.80 6.15
CA GLU A 45 -21.88 7.44 7.29
C GLU A 45 -20.46 7.08 6.83
N PHE A 46 -20.33 6.46 5.65
CA PHE A 46 -19.04 6.00 5.11
C PHE A 46 -18.01 7.12 4.99
N ARG A 47 -18.38 8.32 4.53
CA ARG A 47 -17.43 9.44 4.40
C ARG A 47 -16.78 9.80 5.74
N THR A 48 -17.62 10.08 6.74
CA THR A 48 -17.14 10.48 8.08
C THR A 48 -16.31 9.37 8.70
N TRP A 49 -16.76 8.12 8.56
CA TRP A 49 -16.05 6.95 9.07
C TRP A 49 -14.70 6.74 8.39
N PHE A 50 -14.64 6.79 7.05
CA PHE A 50 -13.43 6.59 6.28
C PHE A 50 -12.36 7.64 6.61
N LEU A 51 -12.74 8.92 6.67
CA LEU A 51 -11.81 10.00 7.00
C LEU A 51 -11.26 9.87 8.42
N ASP A 52 -12.10 9.51 9.40
CA ASP A 52 -11.65 9.26 10.78
C ASP A 52 -10.71 8.04 10.89
N VAL A 53 -11.01 6.97 10.15
CA VAL A 53 -10.17 5.77 10.10
C VAL A 53 -8.82 6.07 9.44
N ALA A 54 -8.80 6.85 8.35
CA ALA A 54 -7.59 7.25 7.65
C ALA A 54 -6.73 8.21 8.48
N ASP A 55 -7.33 9.20 9.15
CA ASP A 55 -6.62 10.14 10.03
C ASP A 55 -5.91 9.41 11.18
N ARG A 56 -6.60 8.47 11.83
CA ARG A 56 -6.01 7.61 12.88
C ARG A 56 -4.93 6.66 12.34
N HIS A 57 -4.89 6.41 11.04
CA HIS A 57 -3.90 5.53 10.42
C HIS A 57 -2.54 6.22 10.21
N THR A 58 -2.48 7.54 10.14
CA THR A 58 -1.30 8.34 9.73
C THR A 58 0.02 8.05 10.47
N GLN A 59 -0.02 7.45 11.67
CA GLN A 59 1.16 7.12 12.51
C GLN A 59 2.08 8.33 12.78
N PRO A 60 1.60 9.40 13.44
CA PRO A 60 2.37 10.65 13.58
C PRO A 60 3.71 10.45 14.29
N GLU A 61 3.78 9.64 15.35
CA GLU A 61 5.04 9.43 16.08
C GLU A 61 6.08 8.68 15.24
N PHE A 62 5.64 7.76 14.37
CA PHE A 62 6.53 7.07 13.45
C PHE A 62 7.04 8.02 12.36
N CYS A 63 6.17 8.90 11.84
CA CYS A 63 6.55 9.94 10.89
C CYS A 63 7.58 10.90 11.51
N ASP A 64 7.34 11.39 12.72
CA ASP A 64 8.29 12.25 13.45
C ASP A 64 9.66 11.57 13.60
N TYR A 65 9.67 10.28 13.95
CA TYR A 65 10.88 9.50 14.05
C TYR A 65 11.65 9.38 12.72
N LEU A 66 10.95 9.07 11.61
CA LEU A 66 11.56 9.03 10.28
C LEU A 66 12.20 10.37 9.90
N ALA A 67 11.47 11.46 10.12
CA ALA A 67 11.88 12.81 9.76
C ALA A 67 13.09 13.28 10.59
N SER A 68 13.12 12.97 11.89
CA SER A 68 14.00 13.67 12.85
C SER A 68 15.00 12.80 13.60
N GLU A 69 14.84 11.47 13.63
CA GLU A 69 15.65 10.57 14.46
C GLU A 69 16.30 9.42 13.69
N ALA A 70 15.60 8.81 12.74
CA ALA A 70 16.06 7.61 12.02
C ALA A 70 17.46 7.80 11.41
N THR A 71 18.31 6.76 11.50
CA THR A 71 19.60 6.70 10.80
C THR A 71 19.42 6.33 9.33
N LEU A 72 20.50 6.42 8.54
CA LEU A 72 20.47 6.02 7.13
C LEU A 72 20.14 4.54 6.95
N GLU A 73 20.67 3.67 7.80
CA GLU A 73 20.43 2.23 7.77
C GLU A 73 18.98 1.90 8.16
N GLN A 74 18.44 2.62 9.15
CA GLN A 74 17.04 2.49 9.56
C GLN A 74 16.10 2.96 8.46
N MET A 75 16.37 4.10 7.84
CA MET A 75 15.64 4.60 6.68
C MET A 75 15.73 3.61 5.52
N ALA A 76 16.93 3.12 5.20
CA ALA A 76 17.14 2.14 4.13
C ALA A 76 16.38 0.83 4.39
N LEU A 77 16.34 0.34 5.63
CA LEU A 77 15.53 -0.82 6.01
C LEU A 77 14.03 -0.56 5.79
N PHE A 78 13.55 0.64 6.10
CA PHE A 78 12.15 1.01 5.85
C PHE A 78 11.82 1.04 4.36
N PHE A 79 12.69 1.61 3.50
CA PHE A 79 12.54 1.54 2.04
C PHE A 79 12.43 0.08 1.55
N MET A 80 13.18 -0.85 2.13
CA MET A 80 13.07 -2.28 1.77
C MET A 80 11.77 -2.92 2.25
N GLY A 81 11.17 -2.41 3.32
CA GLY A 81 9.83 -2.79 3.74
C GLY A 81 8.78 -2.31 2.73
N GLU A 82 8.82 -1.03 2.37
CA GLU A 82 7.87 -0.43 1.42
C GLU A 82 8.00 -1.06 0.02
N GLU A 83 9.20 -1.50 -0.36
CA GLU A 83 9.46 -2.20 -1.63
C GLU A 83 8.54 -3.40 -1.87
N LEU A 84 8.13 -4.09 -0.80
CA LEU A 84 7.25 -5.25 -0.90
C LEU A 84 5.86 -4.91 -1.47
N VAL A 85 5.47 -3.64 -1.42
CA VAL A 85 4.20 -3.11 -1.96
C VAL A 85 4.48 -2.17 -3.14
N ASP A 86 5.27 -1.12 -2.92
CA ASP A 86 5.43 0.01 -3.85
C ASP A 86 6.04 -0.40 -5.18
N SER A 87 6.93 -1.41 -5.19
CA SER A 87 7.56 -1.88 -6.44
C SER A 87 6.61 -2.58 -7.42
N LYS A 88 5.33 -2.75 -7.03
CA LYS A 88 4.27 -3.41 -7.80
C LYS A 88 2.95 -2.63 -7.79
N PHE A 89 2.97 -1.36 -7.39
CA PHE A 89 1.76 -0.59 -7.22
C PHE A 89 1.00 -0.37 -8.54
N ASP A 90 1.72 -0.12 -9.64
CA ASP A 90 1.16 -0.05 -10.99
C ASP A 90 0.34 -1.29 -11.38
N ASP A 91 0.85 -2.50 -11.12
CA ASP A 91 0.16 -3.74 -11.40
C ASP A 91 -1.10 -3.88 -10.51
N LEU A 92 -1.04 -3.47 -9.23
CA LEU A 92 -2.19 -3.47 -8.32
C LEU A 92 -3.29 -2.53 -8.84
N MET A 93 -2.91 -1.32 -9.28
CA MET A 93 -3.82 -0.33 -9.85
C MET A 93 -4.50 -0.87 -11.12
N ALA A 94 -3.71 -1.49 -12.02
CA ALA A 94 -4.24 -2.14 -13.22
C ALA A 94 -5.26 -3.25 -12.88
N MET A 95 -4.98 -4.09 -11.87
CA MET A 95 -5.88 -5.17 -11.45
C MET A 95 -7.21 -4.65 -10.91
N VAL A 96 -7.20 -3.60 -10.07
CA VAL A 96 -8.45 -3.07 -9.49
C VAL A 96 -9.34 -2.40 -10.51
N GLN A 97 -8.77 -1.90 -11.61
CA GLN A 97 -9.51 -1.30 -12.73
C GLN A 97 -10.35 -2.31 -13.53
N ILE A 98 -9.94 -3.58 -13.61
CA ILE A 98 -10.60 -4.56 -14.48
C ILE A 98 -12.06 -4.75 -14.08
N GLY A 99 -13.00 -4.41 -14.96
CA GLY A 99 -14.44 -4.63 -14.75
C GLY A 99 -15.19 -3.49 -14.06
N THR A 100 -14.49 -2.45 -13.58
CA THR A 100 -15.15 -1.21 -13.14
C THR A 100 -15.79 -0.48 -14.33
N GLN A 101 -16.73 0.43 -14.07
CA GLN A 101 -17.51 1.12 -15.09
C GLN A 101 -17.65 2.61 -14.79
N GLY A 102 -18.11 3.38 -15.78
CA GLY A 102 -18.46 4.79 -15.62
C GLY A 102 -17.32 5.64 -15.06
N HIS A 103 -17.66 6.53 -14.14
CA HIS A 103 -16.73 7.49 -13.55
C HIS A 103 -15.63 6.82 -12.70
N THR A 104 -15.98 5.74 -11.98
CA THR A 104 -15.02 4.91 -11.26
C THR A 104 -13.93 4.35 -12.16
N LYS A 105 -14.28 3.89 -13.36
CA LYS A 105 -13.28 3.40 -14.32
C LYS A 105 -12.34 4.50 -14.80
N LEU A 106 -12.86 5.71 -15.03
CA LEU A 106 -12.07 6.84 -15.49
C LEU A 106 -11.08 7.29 -14.41
N THR A 107 -11.55 7.44 -13.17
CA THR A 107 -10.71 7.82 -12.01
C THR A 107 -9.53 6.86 -11.83
N ILE A 108 -9.80 5.54 -11.84
CA ILE A 108 -8.75 4.53 -11.71
C ILE A 108 -7.80 4.54 -12.93
N ALA A 109 -8.32 4.85 -14.13
CA ALA A 109 -7.49 4.93 -15.33
C ALA A 109 -6.58 6.17 -15.35
N GLU A 110 -7.03 7.28 -14.80
CA GLU A 110 -6.25 8.52 -14.64
C GLU A 110 -5.11 8.30 -13.65
N ASN A 111 -5.42 7.74 -12.47
CA ASN A 111 -4.39 7.35 -11.51
C ASN A 111 -3.41 6.32 -12.10
N TYR A 112 -3.89 5.28 -12.78
CA TYR A 112 -2.97 4.34 -13.48
C TYR A 112 -2.10 5.03 -14.53
N TRP A 113 -2.60 6.06 -15.23
CA TRP A 113 -1.81 6.80 -16.20
C TRP A 113 -0.70 7.64 -15.55
N ASP A 114 -0.99 8.22 -14.40
CA ASP A 114 -0.01 8.91 -13.54
C ASP A 114 1.08 7.94 -13.06
N GLU A 115 0.71 6.78 -12.53
CA GLU A 115 1.65 5.72 -12.11
C GLU A 115 2.59 5.26 -13.23
N MET A 116 2.10 5.32 -14.48
CA MET A 116 2.86 5.01 -15.69
C MET A 116 3.70 6.19 -16.21
N GLY A 117 3.92 7.22 -15.38
CA GLY A 117 4.73 8.39 -15.69
C GLY A 117 4.21 9.21 -16.86
N GLU A 118 2.90 9.18 -17.10
CA GLU A 118 2.25 9.74 -18.30
C GLU A 118 2.90 9.28 -19.63
N GLY A 119 3.46 8.07 -19.66
CA GLY A 119 4.13 7.48 -20.82
C GLY A 119 5.62 7.81 -20.94
N ASP A 120 6.19 8.57 -20.02
CA ASP A 120 7.64 8.73 -19.87
C ASP A 120 8.20 7.61 -18.98
N ILE A 121 9.02 6.74 -19.59
CA ILE A 121 9.59 5.58 -18.91
C ILE A 121 10.42 5.95 -17.69
N ASP A 122 11.10 7.11 -17.70
CA ASP A 122 11.94 7.55 -16.59
C ASP A 122 11.13 8.13 -15.43
N GLN A 123 9.84 8.42 -15.67
CA GLN A 123 8.89 8.90 -14.67
C GLN A 123 7.90 7.81 -14.22
N VAL A 124 8.00 6.57 -14.72
CA VAL A 124 7.20 5.46 -14.19
C VAL A 124 7.54 5.26 -12.72
N HIS A 125 6.54 5.35 -11.85
CA HIS A 125 6.73 5.39 -10.41
C HIS A 125 7.46 4.16 -9.87
N THR A 126 7.11 2.96 -10.33
CA THR A 126 7.81 1.72 -9.91
C THR A 126 9.28 1.69 -10.34
N ARG A 127 9.65 2.36 -11.44
CA ARG A 127 11.06 2.51 -11.86
C ARG A 127 11.78 3.53 -10.99
N MET A 128 11.13 4.64 -10.65
CA MET A 128 11.69 5.64 -9.73
C MET A 128 11.93 5.04 -8.35
N PHE A 129 10.99 4.25 -7.84
CA PHE A 129 11.15 3.51 -6.59
C PHE A 129 12.30 2.49 -6.67
N GLU A 130 12.45 1.75 -7.77
CA GLU A 130 13.59 0.83 -7.95
C GLU A 130 14.93 1.57 -7.88
N HIS A 131 15.02 2.80 -8.41
CA HIS A 131 16.22 3.63 -8.27
C HIS A 131 16.52 3.94 -6.79
N SER A 132 15.50 4.32 -6.03
CA SER A 132 15.62 4.47 -4.57
C SER A 132 16.09 3.17 -3.90
N ALA A 133 15.47 2.05 -4.25
CA ALA A 133 15.72 0.75 -3.66
C ALA A 133 17.16 0.27 -3.91
N VAL A 134 17.68 0.43 -5.13
CA VAL A 134 19.08 0.10 -5.47
C VAL A 134 20.07 0.85 -4.57
N TYR A 135 19.85 2.15 -4.36
CA TYR A 135 20.69 2.94 -3.46
C TYR A 135 20.60 2.43 -2.01
N MET A 136 19.38 2.20 -1.50
CA MET A 136 19.16 1.77 -0.12
C MET A 136 19.73 0.37 0.15
N ARG A 137 19.60 -0.57 -0.79
CA ARG A 137 20.23 -1.90 -0.70
C ARG A 137 21.74 -1.81 -0.61
N ALA A 138 22.36 -0.91 -1.39
CA ALA A 138 23.81 -0.71 -1.33
C ALA A 138 24.26 -0.18 0.04
N ARG A 139 23.49 0.74 0.64
CA ARG A 139 23.76 1.23 2.02
C ARG A 139 23.65 0.13 3.06
N LEU A 140 22.60 -0.70 3.00
CA LEU A 140 22.45 -1.84 3.91
C LEU A 140 23.60 -2.85 3.74
N ALA A 141 24.00 -3.14 2.50
CA ALA A 141 25.11 -4.04 2.21
C ALA A 141 26.45 -3.52 2.73
N ASP A 142 26.74 -2.22 2.56
CA ASP A 142 27.95 -1.58 3.09
C ASP A 142 28.01 -1.64 4.62
N ALA A 143 26.85 -1.54 5.28
CA ALA A 143 26.71 -1.65 6.74
C ALA A 143 26.68 -3.12 7.23
N GLY A 144 26.70 -4.10 6.34
CA GLY A 144 26.58 -5.53 6.70
C GLY A 144 25.22 -5.90 7.28
N ILE A 145 24.18 -5.13 6.97
CA ILE A 145 22.81 -5.33 7.45
C ILE A 145 22.03 -6.08 6.37
N GLY A 146 21.54 -7.27 6.71
CA GLY A 146 20.62 -8.01 5.87
C GLY A 146 19.16 -7.59 6.10
N GLN A 147 18.28 -8.08 5.23
CA GLN A 147 16.85 -7.77 5.26
C GLN A 147 16.04 -8.78 6.10
N GLU A 148 16.70 -9.64 6.87
CA GLU A 148 16.03 -10.69 7.66
C GLU A 148 15.10 -10.10 8.71
N ALA A 149 15.36 -8.87 9.14
CA ALA A 149 14.48 -8.13 10.05
C ALA A 149 13.08 -7.87 9.46
N LEU A 150 12.94 -7.93 8.13
CA LEU A 150 11.67 -7.81 7.42
C LEU A 150 10.94 -9.16 7.29
N PHE A 151 11.58 -10.30 7.57
CA PHE A 151 10.99 -11.63 7.42
C PHE A 151 10.08 -11.97 8.60
N CYS A 152 8.99 -11.21 8.72
CA CYS A 152 8.00 -11.34 9.77
C CYS A 152 6.59 -11.44 9.17
N PRO A 153 5.63 -12.07 9.89
CA PRO A 153 4.26 -12.21 9.41
C PRO A 153 3.62 -10.88 8.99
N GLU A 154 3.83 -9.81 9.75
CA GLU A 154 3.19 -8.52 9.52
C GLU A 154 3.66 -7.85 8.21
N ALA A 155 4.93 -8.00 7.84
CA ALA A 155 5.44 -7.50 6.56
C ALA A 155 4.89 -8.31 5.38
N PHE A 156 4.83 -9.64 5.50
CA PHE A 156 4.24 -10.48 4.48
C PHE A 156 2.72 -10.29 4.36
N GLU A 157 2.01 -10.08 5.48
CA GLU A 157 0.59 -9.78 5.50
C GLU A 157 0.31 -8.47 4.74
N ASN A 158 1.08 -7.41 5.03
CA ASN A 158 0.97 -6.12 4.33
C ASN A 158 1.21 -6.22 2.82
N ALA A 159 2.21 -7.01 2.42
CA ALA A 159 2.55 -7.23 1.01
C ALA A 159 1.52 -8.10 0.27
N CYS A 160 1.05 -9.17 0.91
CA CYS A 160 0.20 -10.16 0.26
C CYS A 160 -1.30 -9.79 0.25
N LEU A 161 -1.77 -8.94 1.17
CA LEU A 161 -3.20 -8.61 1.29
C LEU A 161 -3.79 -8.03 0.00
N LEU A 162 -3.13 -7.04 -0.60
CA LEU A 162 -3.62 -6.41 -1.83
C LEU A 162 -3.56 -7.37 -3.02
N LEU A 163 -2.53 -8.21 -3.07
CA LEU A 163 -2.40 -9.25 -4.09
C LEU A 163 -3.53 -10.28 -3.98
N MET A 164 -3.87 -10.71 -2.76
CA MET A 164 -5.04 -11.57 -2.51
C MET A 164 -6.31 -10.93 -3.08
N TYR A 165 -6.56 -9.66 -2.77
CA TYR A 165 -7.76 -8.97 -3.26
C TYR A 165 -7.75 -8.74 -4.79
N GLY A 166 -6.58 -8.45 -5.37
CA GLY A 166 -6.43 -8.21 -6.81
C GLY A 166 -6.58 -9.48 -7.66
N ILE A 167 -6.02 -10.60 -7.21
CA ILE A 167 -6.09 -11.89 -7.91
C ILE A 167 -7.49 -12.50 -7.83
N HIS A 168 -8.13 -12.40 -6.66
CA HIS A 168 -9.47 -12.95 -6.44
C HIS A 168 -10.53 -11.91 -6.78
N ARG A 169 -10.95 -11.88 -8.04
CA ARG A 169 -11.81 -10.80 -8.57
C ARG A 169 -13.10 -10.52 -7.78
N HIS A 170 -13.63 -11.49 -7.04
CA HIS A 170 -14.79 -11.30 -6.16
C HIS A 170 -14.49 -10.40 -4.93
N LEU A 171 -13.22 -10.27 -4.54
CA LEU A 171 -12.72 -9.41 -3.47
C LEU A 171 -12.33 -8.00 -3.95
N ASN A 172 -12.58 -7.68 -5.23
CA ASN A 172 -12.28 -6.35 -5.78
C ASN A 172 -12.89 -5.18 -4.98
N PRO A 173 -14.12 -5.25 -4.42
CA PRO A 173 -14.60 -4.19 -3.54
C PRO A 173 -13.69 -3.93 -2.33
N ARG A 174 -13.14 -5.00 -1.73
CA ARG A 174 -12.16 -4.89 -0.64
C ARG A 174 -10.85 -4.29 -1.13
N ALA A 175 -10.41 -4.64 -2.34
CA ALA A 175 -9.26 -4.02 -2.98
C ALA A 175 -9.46 -2.51 -3.11
N LEU A 176 -10.61 -2.05 -3.63
CA LEU A 176 -10.91 -0.63 -3.78
C LEU A 176 -10.91 0.11 -2.44
N GLY A 177 -11.47 -0.51 -1.40
CA GLY A 177 -11.41 0.01 -0.02
C GLY A 177 -9.97 0.15 0.48
N ALA A 178 -9.16 -0.89 0.32
CA ALA A 178 -7.77 -0.90 0.75
C ALA A 178 -6.89 0.11 -0.03
N MET A 179 -7.11 0.26 -1.34
CA MET A 179 -6.43 1.25 -2.18
C MET A 179 -6.77 2.67 -1.73
N GLY A 180 -8.04 2.96 -1.41
CA GLY A 180 -8.39 4.30 -0.93
C GLY A 180 -7.69 4.67 0.37
N VAL A 181 -7.39 3.71 1.26
CA VAL A 181 -6.57 3.99 2.46
C VAL A 181 -5.13 4.36 2.07
N LEU A 182 -4.54 3.65 1.10
CA LEU A 182 -3.19 3.95 0.61
C LEU A 182 -3.11 5.37 0.06
N GLU A 183 -3.98 5.70 -0.90
CA GLU A 183 -4.07 7.02 -1.53
C GLU A 183 -4.31 8.12 -0.48
N GLN A 184 -5.19 7.89 0.48
CA GLN A 184 -5.59 8.93 1.44
C GLN A 184 -4.54 9.25 2.51
N SER A 185 -3.64 8.30 2.85
CA SER A 185 -2.84 8.37 4.09
C SER A 185 -1.33 8.32 3.90
N ALA A 186 -0.83 8.16 2.68
CA ALA A 186 0.60 7.99 2.42
C ALA A 186 1.40 9.30 2.44
N SER A 187 0.82 10.42 1.97
CA SER A 187 1.49 11.73 1.85
C SER A 187 2.27 12.18 3.11
N PRO A 188 1.72 12.15 4.35
CA PRO A 188 2.48 12.54 5.54
C PRO A 188 3.73 11.69 5.79
N ARG A 189 3.68 10.40 5.44
CA ARG A 189 4.82 9.50 5.58
C ARG A 189 5.87 9.74 4.50
N PHE A 190 5.45 9.98 3.26
CA PHE A 190 6.38 10.39 2.21
C PHE A 190 7.09 11.70 2.56
N GLN A 191 6.37 12.66 3.14
CA GLN A 191 6.97 13.90 3.62
C GLN A 191 8.03 13.62 4.70
N ALA A 192 7.72 12.76 5.67
CA ALA A 192 8.67 12.35 6.70
C ALA A 192 9.91 11.63 6.14
N MET A 193 9.74 10.76 5.13
CA MET A 193 10.84 10.11 4.42
C MET A 193 11.72 11.15 3.70
N VAL A 194 11.11 12.10 2.98
CA VAL A 194 11.84 13.19 2.30
C VAL A 194 12.65 14.01 3.30
N ASP A 195 12.04 14.43 4.40
CA ASP A 195 12.71 15.23 5.43
C ASP A 195 13.87 14.47 6.09
N GLY A 196 13.64 13.20 6.43
CA GLY A 196 14.66 12.31 6.96
C GLY A 196 15.83 12.09 5.99
N CYS A 197 15.54 11.80 4.72
CA CYS A 197 16.54 11.60 3.69
C CYS A 197 17.35 12.88 3.38
N ASN A 198 16.71 14.05 3.35
CA ASN A 198 17.42 15.33 3.21
C ASN A 198 18.36 15.57 4.40
N ARG A 199 17.92 15.29 5.63
CA ARG A 199 18.75 15.38 6.85
C ARG A 199 19.95 14.44 6.84
N LEU A 200 19.81 13.28 6.20
CA LEU A 200 20.82 12.23 6.09
C LEU A 200 21.69 12.35 4.83
N ASP A 201 21.62 13.48 4.11
CA ASP A 201 22.37 13.74 2.87
C ASP A 201 22.18 12.66 1.78
N VAL A 202 21.00 12.05 1.70
CA VAL A 202 20.64 11.16 0.60
C VAL A 202 20.55 11.97 -0.70
N PRO A 203 21.14 11.50 -1.82
CA PRO A 203 21.11 12.22 -3.09
C PRO A 203 19.68 12.58 -3.53
N ALA A 204 19.54 13.74 -4.17
CA ALA A 204 18.21 14.27 -4.43
C ALA A 204 17.37 13.39 -5.35
N ASP A 205 18.01 12.80 -6.36
CA ASP A 205 17.42 11.91 -7.37
C ASP A 205 16.97 10.56 -6.79
N VAL A 206 17.61 10.11 -5.71
CA VAL A 206 17.26 8.86 -5.02
C VAL A 206 15.88 8.95 -4.37
N ILE A 207 15.41 10.16 -4.05
CA ILE A 207 14.13 10.36 -3.36
C ILE A 207 13.07 11.09 -4.19
N ASP A 208 13.25 11.18 -5.51
CA ASP A 208 12.28 11.83 -6.40
C ASP A 208 10.90 11.14 -6.36
N TYR A 209 10.86 9.81 -6.25
CA TYR A 209 9.60 9.07 -6.05
C TYR A 209 8.86 9.59 -4.81
N GLN A 210 9.55 9.66 -3.67
CA GLN A 210 8.92 10.08 -2.42
C GLN A 210 8.47 11.54 -2.51
N ARG A 211 9.23 12.42 -3.18
CA ARG A 211 8.85 13.83 -3.35
C ARG A 211 7.58 14.02 -4.17
N ILE A 212 7.38 13.23 -5.22
CA ILE A 212 6.16 13.31 -6.05
C ILE A 212 4.94 12.94 -5.20
N HIS A 213 5.02 11.83 -4.47
CA HIS A 213 3.92 11.30 -3.67
C HIS A 213 3.60 12.13 -2.41
N VAL A 214 4.44 13.10 -2.02
CA VAL A 214 4.04 14.11 -1.02
C VAL A 214 2.83 14.90 -1.50
N HIS A 215 2.81 15.28 -2.77
CA HIS A 215 1.79 16.17 -3.33
C HIS A 215 0.68 15.40 -4.04
N VAL A 216 1.06 14.42 -4.87
CA VAL A 216 0.13 13.69 -5.74
C VAL A 216 -0.89 12.88 -4.93
N ASP A 217 -0.45 12.21 -3.86
CA ASP A 217 -1.34 11.36 -3.05
C ASP A 217 -2.47 12.15 -2.37
N ALA A 218 -2.24 13.42 -2.02
CA ALA A 218 -3.29 14.24 -1.41
C ALA A 218 -4.44 14.49 -2.39
N ASP A 219 -4.12 14.69 -3.67
CA ASP A 219 -5.09 14.86 -4.74
C ASP A 219 -5.73 13.49 -5.09
N HIS A 220 -4.94 12.42 -5.22
CA HIS A 220 -5.45 11.08 -5.47
C HIS A 220 -6.39 10.58 -4.37
N GLY A 221 -6.13 10.86 -3.09
CA GLY A 221 -7.04 10.47 -2.01
C GLY A 221 -8.42 11.11 -2.15
N ALA A 222 -8.48 12.39 -2.51
CA ALA A 222 -9.73 13.10 -2.76
C ALA A 222 -10.44 12.58 -4.03
N GLU A 223 -9.69 12.39 -5.12
CA GLU A 223 -10.21 11.85 -6.38
C GLU A 223 -10.72 10.41 -6.22
N TRP A 224 -10.01 9.57 -5.47
CA TRP A 224 -10.45 8.21 -5.16
C TRP A 224 -11.75 8.24 -4.36
N PHE A 225 -11.86 9.13 -3.38
CA PHE A 225 -13.09 9.24 -2.59
C PHE A 225 -14.29 9.62 -3.47
N GLU A 226 -14.18 10.69 -4.27
CA GLU A 226 -15.28 11.20 -5.10
C GLU A 226 -15.55 10.33 -6.34
N GLY A 227 -14.50 9.79 -6.95
CA GLY A 227 -14.56 9.07 -8.21
C GLY A 227 -14.77 7.57 -8.07
N VAL A 228 -14.29 6.96 -6.98
CA VAL A 228 -14.40 5.52 -6.73
C VAL A 228 -15.42 5.22 -5.63
N PHE A 229 -15.32 5.83 -4.45
CA PHE A 229 -16.21 5.46 -3.35
C PHE A 229 -17.63 5.99 -3.53
N VAL A 230 -17.81 7.29 -3.77
CA VAL A 230 -19.14 7.91 -3.87
C VAL A 230 -20.05 7.19 -4.88
N PRO A 231 -19.61 6.79 -6.09
CA PRO A 231 -20.46 6.07 -7.03
C PRO A 231 -20.87 4.67 -6.56
N LEU A 232 -20.06 4.02 -5.71
CA LEU A 232 -20.24 2.61 -5.32
C LEU A 232 -20.96 2.42 -3.99
N VAL A 233 -20.73 3.29 -3.00
CA VAL A 233 -21.19 3.09 -1.62
C VAL A 233 -22.72 3.12 -1.46
N ASP A 234 -23.44 3.71 -2.41
CA ASP A 234 -24.90 3.77 -2.42
C ASP A 234 -25.55 2.74 -3.36
N GLU A 235 -24.79 1.90 -4.08
CA GLU A 235 -25.35 0.89 -4.99
C GLU A 235 -26.04 -0.25 -4.23
N SER A 236 -25.41 -0.80 -3.20
CA SER A 236 -26.03 -1.77 -2.29
C SER A 236 -25.35 -1.84 -0.91
N PRO A 237 -26.08 -2.23 0.15
CA PRO A 237 -25.51 -2.44 1.48
C PRO A 237 -24.39 -3.49 1.52
N GLU A 238 -24.48 -4.53 0.69
CA GLU A 238 -23.46 -5.57 0.58
C GLU A 238 -22.16 -5.02 -0.02
N LEU A 239 -22.26 -4.19 -1.08
CA LEU A 239 -21.09 -3.58 -1.69
C LEU A 239 -20.40 -2.61 -0.73
N LEU A 240 -21.17 -1.74 -0.07
CA LEU A 240 -20.66 -0.86 0.99
C LEU A 240 -19.92 -1.64 2.07
N ARG A 241 -20.51 -2.77 2.52
CA ARG A 241 -19.90 -3.62 3.54
C ARG A 241 -18.55 -4.17 3.07
N GLU A 242 -18.46 -4.68 1.85
CA GLU A 242 -17.19 -5.23 1.33
C GLU A 242 -16.12 -4.14 1.14
N ILE A 243 -16.48 -2.95 0.66
CA ILE A 243 -15.55 -1.81 0.60
C ILE A 243 -15.05 -1.45 2.01
N SER A 244 -15.96 -1.37 2.97
CA SER A 244 -15.63 -1.03 4.35
C SER A 244 -14.76 -2.10 5.03
N LEU A 245 -14.99 -3.38 4.74
CA LEU A 245 -14.10 -4.46 5.19
C LEU A 245 -12.68 -4.27 4.63
N GLY A 246 -12.56 -3.93 3.35
CA GLY A 246 -11.25 -3.62 2.74
C GLY A 246 -10.50 -2.49 3.44
N VAL A 247 -11.18 -1.38 3.72
CA VAL A 247 -10.62 -0.24 4.47
C VAL A 247 -10.17 -0.66 5.88
N ALA A 248 -11.06 -1.31 6.64
CA ALA A 248 -10.80 -1.68 8.02
C ALA A 248 -9.63 -2.69 8.14
N THR A 249 -9.62 -3.70 7.26
CA THR A 249 -8.54 -4.68 7.20
C THR A 249 -7.22 -4.03 6.81
N ARG A 250 -7.20 -3.16 5.79
CA ARG A 250 -5.97 -2.47 5.36
C ARG A 250 -5.35 -1.66 6.49
N VAL A 251 -6.14 -0.85 7.20
CA VAL A 251 -5.63 -0.03 8.32
C VAL A 251 -5.07 -0.93 9.43
N ARG A 252 -5.76 -2.01 9.78
CA ARG A 252 -5.28 -2.95 10.81
C ARG A 252 -3.93 -3.56 10.41
N VAL A 253 -3.84 -4.08 9.19
CA VAL A 253 -2.63 -4.74 8.65
C VAL A 253 -1.47 -3.75 8.57
N ALA A 254 -1.69 -2.58 7.97
CA ALA A 254 -0.65 -1.57 7.81
C ALA A 254 -0.16 -1.03 9.17
N ASN A 255 -1.06 -0.84 10.15
CA ASN A 255 -0.66 -0.46 11.52
C ASN A 255 0.23 -1.51 12.19
N ALA A 256 -0.11 -2.80 12.04
CA ALA A 256 0.70 -3.89 12.58
C ALA A 256 2.08 -3.94 11.91
N TYR A 257 2.11 -3.74 10.59
CA TYR A 257 3.33 -3.63 9.81
C TYR A 257 4.22 -2.47 10.26
N TYR A 258 3.73 -1.22 10.31
CA TYR A 258 4.56 -0.08 10.72
C TYR A 258 5.12 -0.24 12.13
N ARG A 259 4.31 -0.75 13.07
CA ARG A 259 4.80 -1.04 14.42
C ARG A 259 5.94 -2.04 14.40
N ARG A 260 5.81 -3.14 13.66
CA ARG A 260 6.83 -4.18 13.59
C ARG A 260 8.09 -3.69 12.88
N ILE A 261 7.96 -2.92 11.80
CA ILE A 261 9.11 -2.36 11.10
C ILE A 261 9.83 -1.33 11.96
N TRP A 262 9.10 -0.49 12.66
CA TRP A 262 9.71 0.46 13.58
C TRP A 262 10.49 -0.25 14.70
N GLU A 263 9.93 -1.30 15.29
CA GLU A 263 10.66 -2.15 16.25
C GLU A 263 11.93 -2.77 15.64
N ALA A 264 11.88 -3.19 14.38
CA ALA A 264 13.02 -3.75 13.67
C ALA A 264 14.12 -2.70 13.42
N MET A 265 13.73 -1.49 12.98
CA MET A 265 14.64 -0.36 12.81
C MET A 265 15.36 -0.01 14.12
N LEU A 266 14.63 0.06 15.23
CA LEU A 266 15.19 0.38 16.55
C LEU A 266 16.15 -0.70 17.09
N ARG A 267 16.15 -1.91 16.53
CA ARG A 267 17.08 -3.00 16.89
C ARG A 267 18.33 -3.04 16.02
N LEU A 268 18.42 -2.23 14.96
CA LEU A 268 19.64 -2.16 14.16
C LEU A 268 20.81 -1.67 15.03
N PRO A 269 22.03 -2.21 14.79
CA PRO A 269 23.20 -1.75 15.51
C PRO A 269 23.47 -0.27 15.19
N HIS A 270 23.84 0.48 16.23
CA HIS A 270 24.30 1.87 16.11
C HIS A 270 25.74 1.96 15.61
#